data_AF-A0A4V2E0R0-F1
#
_entry.id   AF-A0A4V2E0R0-F1
#
_cell.length_a   1.000
_cell.length_b   1.000
_cell.length_c   1.000
_cell.angle_alpha   90.00
_cell.angle_beta   90.00
_cell.angle_gamma   90.00
#
_symmetry.space_group_name_H-M   'P 1'
#
loop_
_entity.id
_entity.type
_entity.pdbx_description
1 polymer ?
#
loop_
_entity_poly.entity_id
_entity_poly.type
_entity_poly.pdbx_seq_one_letter_code
_entity_poly.pdbx_strand_id
1 'polypeptide(L)'
;MEISELIKENRKLKKLSQEDLAKQLHISRQSISKWETGKTLPTTDQLILLSEIFDLSLDTLLKGDPNMKEKVKKESSQFLWWKDPITRRIMFVFWSVIIPLLFILKYVLHLF
;
A
#
# COMPACT_ATOMS: atom_id res chain seq x y z
N MET A 1 3.42 -16.26 -3.03
CA MET A 1 4.01 -14.95 -2.71
C MET A 1 5.35 -15.28 -2.13
N GLU A 2 6.44 -14.76 -2.70
CA GLU A 2 7.76 -15.01 -2.11
C GLU A 2 7.97 -14.12 -0.90
N ILE A 3 8.79 -14.58 0.05
CA ILE A 3 9.12 -13.84 1.27
C ILE A 3 9.73 -12.46 0.99
N SER A 4 10.45 -12.34 -0.14
CA SER A 4 11.04 -11.10 -0.65
C SER A 4 9.99 -10.01 -0.88
N GLU A 5 8.87 -10.36 -1.53
CA GLU A 5 7.73 -9.47 -1.76
C GLU A 5 7.02 -9.14 -0.44
N LEU A 6 6.82 -10.15 0.42
CA LEU A 6 6.12 -9.99 1.69
C LEU A 6 6.83 -9.00 2.62
N ILE A 7 8.16 -9.09 2.73
CA ILE A 7 8.98 -8.13 3.50
C ILE A 7 8.79 -6.71 2.94
N LYS A 8 8.87 -6.56 1.62
CA LYS A 8 8.76 -5.26 0.95
C LYS A 8 7.37 -4.63 1.14
N GLU A 9 6.32 -5.43 1.04
CA GLU A 9 4.95 -4.97 1.22
C GLU A 9 4.68 -4.54 2.66
N ASN A 10 5.00 -5.40 3.64
CA ASN A 10 4.77 -5.08 5.05
C ASN A 10 5.59 -3.88 5.53
N ARG A 11 6.84 -3.74 5.05
CA ARG A 11 7.64 -2.55 5.31
C ARG A 11 6.93 -1.27 4.82
N LYS A 12 6.38 -1.31 3.60
CA LYS A 12 5.65 -0.17 3.03
C LYS A 12 4.34 0.11 3.77
N LEU A 13 3.61 -0.93 4.19
CA LEU A 13 2.39 -0.79 5.00
C LEU A 13 2.67 -0.09 6.34
N LYS A 14 3.79 -0.43 6.99
CA LYS A 14 4.29 0.23 8.20
C LYS A 14 4.95 1.59 7.93
N LYS A 15 4.98 2.06 6.67
CA LYS A 15 5.61 3.32 6.22
C LYS A 15 7.10 3.45 6.56
N LEU A 16 7.81 2.34 6.67
CA LEU A 16 9.23 2.31 6.98
C LEU A 16 10.06 2.45 5.69
N SER A 17 11.16 3.21 5.73
CA SER A 17 12.19 3.08 4.69
C SER A 17 13.01 1.80 4.88
N GLN A 18 13.78 1.39 3.87
CA GLN A 18 14.70 0.26 4.05
C GLN A 18 15.73 0.54 5.15
N GLU A 19 16.10 1.80 5.34
CA GLU A 19 17.02 2.23 6.40
C GLU A 19 16.37 2.09 7.78
N ASP A 20 15.09 2.45 7.91
CA ASP A 20 14.39 2.36 9.20
C ASP A 20 14.19 0.91 9.63
N LEU A 21 13.82 0.02 8.70
CA LEU A 21 13.71 -1.41 8.99
C LEU A 21 15.08 -2.01 9.35
N ALA A 22 16.14 -1.59 8.65
CA ALA A 22 17.50 -2.04 8.94
C ALA A 22 17.95 -1.62 10.35
N LYS A 23 17.62 -0.40 10.78
CA LYS A 23 17.89 0.10 12.14
C LYS A 23 17.17 -0.72 13.21
N GLN A 24 15.89 -1.04 13.00
CA GLN A 24 15.11 -1.86 13.94
C GLN A 24 15.65 -3.29 14.07
N LEU A 25 16.16 -3.83 12.97
CA LEU A 25 16.75 -5.17 12.94
C LEU A 25 18.25 -5.18 13.29
N HIS A 26 18.85 -4.03 13.56
CA HIS A 26 20.28 -3.87 13.81
C HIS A 26 21.18 -4.48 12.71
N ILE A 27 20.80 -4.30 11.45
CA ILE A 27 21.54 -4.78 10.28
C ILE A 27 21.77 -3.67 9.26
N SER A 28 22.52 -3.96 8.20
CA SER A 28 22.72 -3.02 7.11
C SER A 28 21.48 -2.86 6.23
N ARG A 29 21.23 -1.64 5.72
CA ARG A 29 20.23 -1.40 4.67
C ARG A 29 20.42 -2.29 3.44
N GLN A 30 21.67 -2.61 3.11
CA GLN A 30 22.00 -3.50 1.98
C GLN A 30 21.41 -4.90 2.19
N SER A 31 21.39 -5.40 3.43
CA SER A 31 20.75 -6.67 3.78
C SER A 31 19.25 -6.64 3.44
N ILE A 32 18.54 -5.58 3.86
CA ILE A 32 17.12 -5.38 3.52
C ILE A 32 16.92 -5.35 2.01
N SER A 33 17.75 -4.60 1.27
CA SER A 33 17.64 -4.54 -0.19
C SER A 33 17.87 -5.90 -0.86
N LYS A 34 18.77 -6.73 -0.34
CA LYS A 34 19.01 -8.09 -0.88
C LYS A 34 17.84 -9.02 -0.59
N TRP A 35 17.21 -8.92 0.59
CA TRP A 35 16.01 -9.68 0.91
C TRP A 35 14.83 -9.30 0.02
N GLU A 36 14.57 -8.00 -0.13
CA GLU A 36 13.47 -7.49 -0.98
C GLU A 36 13.66 -7.75 -2.48
N THR A 37 14.86 -8.16 -2.89
CA THR A 37 15.18 -8.55 -4.28
C THR A 37 15.41 -10.05 -4.44
N GLY A 38 15.21 -10.84 -3.38
CA GLY A 38 15.37 -12.30 -3.40
C GLY A 38 16.82 -12.78 -3.52
N LYS A 39 17.82 -11.88 -3.42
CA LYS A 39 19.24 -12.24 -3.55
C LYS A 39 19.77 -13.02 -2.36
N THR A 40 19.22 -12.79 -1.17
CA THR A 40 19.53 -13.51 0.07
C THR A 40 18.26 -13.67 0.89
N LEU A 41 18.28 -14.59 1.84
CA LEU A 41 17.17 -14.79 2.78
C LEU A 41 17.54 -14.29 4.19
N PRO A 42 16.55 -13.89 5.01
CA PRO A 42 16.77 -13.63 6.42
C PRO A 42 17.08 -14.93 7.18
N THR A 43 17.85 -14.84 8.26
CA THR A 43 18.06 -15.93 9.21
C THR A 43 16.82 -16.18 10.06
N THR A 44 16.74 -17.32 10.74
CA THR A 44 15.63 -17.64 11.65
C THR A 44 15.39 -16.55 12.70
N ASP A 45 16.46 -16.03 13.32
CA ASP A 45 16.36 -14.96 14.32
C ASP A 45 15.79 -13.66 13.71
N GLN A 46 16.20 -13.34 12.47
CA GLN A 46 15.66 -12.19 11.75
C GLN A 46 14.20 -12.39 11.37
N LEU A 47 13.78 -13.62 11.07
CA LEU A 47 12.38 -13.93 10.82
C LEU A 47 11.53 -13.78 12.08
N ILE A 48 12.04 -14.15 13.26
CA ILE A 48 11.36 -13.89 14.54
C ILE A 48 11.17 -12.39 14.74
N LEU A 49 12.22 -11.58 14.57
CA LEU A 49 12.11 -10.12 14.70
C LEU A 49 11.17 -9.50 13.67
N LEU A 50 11.19 -9.98 12.42
CA LEU A 50 10.26 -9.54 11.38
C LEU A 50 8.81 -9.88 11.75
N SER A 51 8.58 -11.02 12.40
CA SER A 51 7.26 -11.43 12.88
C SER A 51 6.70 -10.43 13.90
N GLU A 52 7.55 -9.92 14.80
CA GLU A 52 7.20 -8.91 15.79
C GLU A 52 6.98 -7.53 15.16
N ILE A 53 7.88 -7.09 14.27
CA ILE A 53 7.80 -5.76 13.62
C ILE A 53 6.56 -5.66 12.72
N PHE A 54 6.28 -6.73 11.98
CA PHE A 54 5.16 -6.76 11.04
C PHE A 54 3.85 -7.21 11.66
N ASP A 55 3.86 -7.70 12.91
CA ASP A 55 2.68 -8.27 13.58
C ASP A 55 2.08 -9.44 12.79
N LEU A 56 2.96 -10.35 12.37
CA LEU A 56 2.64 -11.53 11.56
C LEU A 56 3.17 -12.80 12.23
N SER A 57 2.52 -13.94 12.01
CA SER A 57 3.07 -15.21 12.47
C SER A 57 4.26 -15.67 11.61
N LEU A 58 5.18 -16.43 12.21
CA LEU A 58 6.28 -17.08 11.49
C LEU A 58 5.80 -17.98 10.34
N ASP A 59 4.69 -18.71 10.55
CA ASP A 59 4.06 -19.52 9.51
C ASP A 59 3.63 -18.67 8.31
N THR A 60 3.06 -17.49 8.56
CA THR A 60 2.67 -16.52 7.52
C THR A 60 3.89 -16.03 6.73
N LEU A 61 5.00 -15.74 7.41
CA LEU A 61 6.27 -15.30 6.81
C LEU A 61 6.92 -16.39 5.94
N LEU A 62 6.87 -17.64 6.39
CA LEU A 62 7.57 -18.76 5.76
C LEU A 62 6.77 -19.45 4.65
N LYS A 63 5.49 -19.72 4.88
CA LYS A 63 4.64 -20.48 3.94
C LYS A 63 3.95 -19.58 2.92
N GLY A 64 3.89 -18.27 3.21
CA GLY A 64 3.05 -17.33 2.50
C GLY A 64 1.58 -17.63 2.78
N ASP A 65 0.87 -16.71 3.44
CA ASP A 65 -0.54 -16.93 3.75
C ASP A 65 -1.42 -16.64 2.51
N PRO A 66 -2.17 -17.63 1.99
CA PRO A 66 -3.13 -17.40 0.90
C PRO A 66 -4.19 -16.36 1.27
N ASN A 67 -4.51 -16.17 2.55
CA ASN A 67 -5.48 -15.20 3.04
C ASN A 67 -4.94 -13.76 3.13
N MET A 68 -3.61 -13.56 3.10
CA MET A 68 -3.01 -12.22 3.18
C MET A 68 -3.40 -11.36 1.98
N LYS A 69 -3.52 -11.98 0.79
CA LYS A 69 -3.98 -11.31 -0.43
C LYS A 69 -5.38 -10.71 -0.26
N GLU A 70 -6.25 -11.35 0.52
CA GLU A 70 -7.59 -10.84 0.77
C GLU A 70 -7.62 -9.71 1.78
N LYS A 71 -6.81 -9.77 2.85
CA LYS A 71 -6.72 -8.69 3.84
C LYS A 71 -6.13 -7.40 3.26
N VAL A 72 -5.00 -7.50 2.55
CA VAL A 72 -4.38 -6.34 1.88
C VAL A 72 -5.34 -5.75 0.84
N LYS A 73 -6.03 -6.60 0.07
CA LYS A 73 -7.04 -6.15 -0.88
C LYS A 73 -8.25 -5.52 -0.20
N LYS A 74 -8.69 -6.00 0.97
CA LYS A 74 -9.80 -5.41 1.73
C LYS A 74 -9.42 -4.05 2.33
N GLU A 75 -8.28 -3.91 2.99
CA GLU A 75 -7.83 -2.62 3.55
C GLU A 75 -7.55 -1.58 2.46
N SER A 76 -6.86 -1.97 1.40
CA SER A 76 -6.63 -1.07 0.27
C SER A 76 -7.94 -0.71 -0.43
N SER A 77 -8.86 -1.66 -0.63
CA SER A 77 -10.19 -1.38 -1.22
C SER A 77 -11.07 -0.52 -0.32
N GLN A 78 -10.93 -0.61 1.00
CA GLN A 78 -11.66 0.22 1.96
C GLN A 78 -11.28 1.71 1.84
N PHE A 79 -10.11 2.02 1.29
CA PHE A 79 -9.70 3.40 0.99
C PHE A 79 -10.05 3.86 -0.45
N LEU A 80 -10.37 2.95 -1.38
CA LEU A 80 -10.74 3.29 -2.76
C LEU A 80 -12.22 3.68 -2.86
N TRP A 81 -12.60 4.78 -2.20
CA TRP A 81 -13.95 5.35 -2.25
C TRP A 81 -14.49 5.53 -3.68
N TRP A 82 -13.65 5.65 -4.71
CA TRP A 82 -14.10 5.80 -6.11
C TRP A 82 -14.71 4.53 -6.73
N LYS A 83 -14.56 3.37 -6.09
CA LYS A 83 -15.18 2.11 -6.54
C LYS A 83 -16.60 1.95 -6.00
N ASP A 84 -17.01 2.75 -5.03
CA ASP A 84 -18.35 2.67 -4.46
C ASP A 84 -19.40 3.18 -5.46
N PRO A 85 -20.50 2.45 -5.66
CA PRO A 85 -21.54 2.86 -6.61
C PRO A 85 -22.21 4.19 -6.20
N ILE A 86 -22.13 4.57 -4.93
CA ILE A 86 -22.70 5.81 -4.38
C ILE A 86 -21.80 7.00 -4.69
N THR A 87 -20.48 6.89 -4.49
CA THR A 87 -19.53 7.97 -4.79
C THR A 87 -19.47 8.28 -6.28
N ARG A 88 -19.57 7.25 -7.13
CA ARG A 88 -19.70 7.42 -8.58
C ARG A 88 -20.94 8.23 -8.95
N ARG A 89 -22.09 7.97 -8.30
CA ARG A 89 -23.31 8.76 -8.50
C ARG A 89 -23.14 10.20 -8.05
N ILE A 90 -22.53 10.44 -6.89
CA ILE A 90 -22.24 11.79 -6.38
C ILE A 90 -21.34 12.57 -7.36
N MET A 91 -20.27 11.94 -7.85
CA MET A 91 -19.38 12.56 -8.83
C MET A 91 -20.12 12.95 -10.11
N PHE A 92 -20.99 12.11 -10.66
CA PHE A 92 -21.76 12.46 -11.87
C PHE A 92 -22.68 13.67 -11.66
N VAL A 93 -23.34 13.77 -10.52
CA VAL A 93 -24.19 14.91 -10.19
C VAL A 93 -23.35 16.18 -10.06
N PHE A 94 -22.22 16.13 -9.36
CA PHE A 94 -21.30 17.27 -9.25
C PHE A 94 -20.79 17.74 -10.63
N TRP A 95 -20.35 16.83 -11.48
CA TRP A 95 -19.85 17.16 -12.83
C TRP A 95 -20.96 17.70 -13.75
N SER A 96 -22.21 17.25 -13.61
CA SER A 96 -23.35 17.76 -14.39
C SER A 96 -23.71 19.23 -14.09
N VAL A 97 -23.34 19.74 -12.91
CA VAL A 97 -23.62 21.13 -12.50
C VAL A 97 -22.41 22.02 -12.75
N ILE A 98 -21.20 21.53 -12.47
CA ILE A 98 -19.96 22.30 -12.61
C ILE A 98 -19.64 22.62 -14.08
N ILE A 99 -19.81 21.66 -15.01
CA ILE A 99 -19.49 21.89 -16.43
C ILE A 99 -20.35 23.00 -17.06
N PRO A 100 -21.69 23.00 -16.93
CA PRO A 100 -22.52 24.08 -17.46
C PRO A 100 -22.22 25.44 -16.83
N LEU A 101 -21.94 25.46 -15.52
CA LEU A 101 -21.64 26.69 -14.80
C LEU A 101 -20.36 27.37 -15.34
N LEU A 102 -19.32 26.57 -15.60
CA LEU A 102 -18.08 27.05 -16.23
C LEU A 102 -18.31 27.57 -17.65
N PHE A 103 -19.20 26.92 -18.40
CA PHE A 103 -19.53 27.33 -19.76
C PHE A 103 -20.30 28.66 -19.79
N ILE A 104 -21.26 28.83 -18.88
CA ILE A 104 -22.02 30.08 -18.68
C ILE A 104 -21.07 31.20 -18.24
N LEU A 105 -20.19 30.94 -17.28
CA LEU A 105 -19.20 31.92 -16.81
C LEU A 105 -18.27 32.37 -17.94
N LYS A 106 -17.77 31.43 -18.75
CA LYS A 106 -16.96 31.74 -19.94
C LYS A 106 -17.73 32.59 -20.95
N TYR A 107 -19.00 32.26 -21.19
CA TYR A 107 -19.84 32.99 -22.14
C TYR A 107 -20.09 34.43 -21.69
N VAL A 108 -20.39 34.65 -20.40
CA VAL A 108 -20.57 35.99 -19.83
C VAL A 108 -19.27 36.79 -19.91
N LEU A 109 -18.12 36.20 -19.60
CA LEU A 109 -16.83 36.88 -19.69
C LEU A 109 -16.46 37.31 -21.12
N HIS A 110 -16.94 36.59 -22.14
CA HIS A 110 -16.69 36.95 -23.53
C HIS A 110 -17.62 38.07 -24.05
N LEU A 111 -18.75 38.29 -23.37
CA LEU A 111 -19.77 39.28 -23.76
C LEU A 111 -19.43 40.71 -23.26
N PHE A 112 -18.51 40.82 -22.31
CA PHE A 112 -17.94 42.08 -21.80
C PHE A 112 -16.53 42.29 -22.38
#